data_AF-A0A098MEX6-F1
#
_entry.id   AF-A0A098MEX6-F1
#
_cell.length_a   1.000
_cell.length_b   1.000
_cell.length_c   1.000
_cell.angle_alpha   90.00
_cell.angle_beta   90.00
_cell.angle_gamma   90.00
#
_symmetry.space_group_name_H-M   'P 1'
#
loop_
_entity.id
_entity.type
_entity.pdbx_description
1 polymer ?
#
loop_
_entity_poly.entity_id
_entity_poly.type
_entity_poly.pdbx_seq_one_letter_code
_entity_poly.pdbx_strand_id
1 'polypeptide(L)' 'MMVKELQAALADGHRLFQRPNREEPAEVIDWAPSWVTFRIPGNKYPISTNIRTFSMSVTGTYTENKKSPEPTGQ' A
#
# COMPACT_ATOMS: atom_id res chain seq x y z
N MET A 1 -6.26 8.18 0.65
CA MET A 1 -5.66 9.05 -0.40
C MET A 1 -6.61 9.22 -1.58
N MET A 2 -6.48 10.25 -2.42
CA MET A 2 -7.30 10.38 -3.63
C MET A 2 -6.88 9.38 -4.73
N VAL A 3 -7.80 9.01 -5.63
CA VAL A 3 -7.51 8.08 -6.74
C VAL A 3 -6.40 8.60 -7.64
N LYS A 4 -6.36 9.90 -7.94
CA LYS A 4 -5.31 10.50 -8.78
C LYS A 4 -3.93 10.40 -8.15
N GLU A 5 -3.83 10.63 -6.84
CA GLU A 5 -2.57 10.48 -6.11
C GLU A 5 -2.10 9.03 -6.10
N LEU A 6 -3.04 8.09 -5.94
CA LEU A 6 -2.76 6.66 -5.99
C LEU A 6 -2.24 6.24 -7.38
N GLN A 7 -2.90 6.68 -8.44
CA GLN A 7 -2.46 6.42 -9.82
C GLN A 7 -1.09 7.01 -10.10
N ALA A 8 -0.82 8.23 -9.62
CA ALA A 8 0.49 8.86 -9.75
C ALA A 8 1.57 8.06 -9.01
N ALA A 9 1.30 7.62 -7.76
CA ALA A 9 2.23 6.80 -7.00
C ALA A 9 2.50 5.44 -7.69
N LEU A 10 1.47 4.79 -8.23
CA LEU A 10 1.60 3.55 -8.97
C LEU A 10 2.41 3.73 -10.28
N ALA A 11 2.21 4.85 -10.97
CA ALA A 11 2.97 5.22 -12.17
C ALA A 11 4.45 5.52 -11.86
N ASP A 12 4.74 6.08 -10.69
CA ASP A 12 6.10 6.31 -10.19
C ASP A 12 6.78 5.02 -9.68
N GLY A 13 6.02 3.92 -9.62
CA GLY A 13 6.53 2.59 -9.26
C GLY A 13 6.33 2.21 -7.80
N HIS A 14 5.63 3.02 -6.99
CA HIS A 14 5.28 2.63 -5.62
C HIS A 14 4.31 1.44 -5.63
N ARG A 15 4.66 0.40 -4.86
CA ARG A 15 3.84 -0.82 -4.73
C ARG A 15 3.29 -1.05 -3.33
N LEU A 16 3.89 -0.47 -2.31
CA LEU A 16 3.46 -0.65 -0.93
C LEU A 16 2.62 0.54 -0.47
N PHE A 17 1.45 0.25 0.10
CA PHE A 17 0.51 1.27 0.57
C PHE A 17 0.08 0.99 2.01
N GLN A 18 0.16 2.02 2.86
CA GLN A 18 -0.24 1.96 4.26
C GLN A 18 -1.75 1.78 4.36
N ARG A 19 -2.17 0.85 5.21
CA ARG A 19 -3.59 0.61 5.52
C ARG A 19 -3.95 1.23 6.87
N PRO A 20 -5.17 1.77 7.04
CA PRO A 20 -5.60 2.31 8.32
C PRO A 20 -5.67 1.18 9.36
N ASN A 21 -5.12 1.43 10.57
CA ASN A 21 -5.15 0.51 11.71
C ASN A 21 -4.53 -0.88 11.42
N ARG A 22 -3.51 -0.93 10.55
CA ARG A 22 -2.78 -2.17 10.22
C ARG A 22 -1.28 -1.89 10.19
N GLU A 23 -0.50 -2.75 10.84
CA GLU A 23 0.96 -2.62 10.85
C GLU A 23 1.57 -2.93 9.48
N GLU A 24 0.96 -3.86 8.74
CA GLU A 24 1.48 -4.32 7.47
C GLU A 24 0.80 -3.62 6.27
N PRO A 25 1.59 -3.22 5.25
CA PRO A 25 1.05 -2.56 4.06
C PRO A 25 0.28 -3.53 3.14
N ALA A 26 -0.50 -2.96 2.23
CA ALA A 26 -0.93 -3.67 1.03
C ALA A 26 0.15 -3.58 -0.04
N GLU A 27 0.43 -4.70 -0.71
CA GLU A 27 1.37 -4.78 -1.82
C GLU A 27 0.60 -4.88 -3.14
N VAL A 28 0.75 -3.90 -4.02
CA VAL A 28 0.17 -3.91 -5.36
C VAL A 28 1.03 -4.75 -6.29
N ILE A 29 0.43 -5.79 -6.85
CA ILE A 29 1.05 -6.73 -7.78
C ILE A 29 0.90 -6.22 -9.22
N ASP A 30 -0.31 -5.78 -9.58
CA ASP A 30 -0.61 -5.29 -10.92
C ASP A 30 -1.73 -4.26 -10.89
N TRP A 31 -1.80 -3.41 -11.92
CA TRP A 31 -2.77 -2.31 -11.95
C TRP A 31 -3.00 -1.74 -13.34
N ALA A 32 -4.15 -1.10 -13.50
CA ALA A 32 -4.48 -0.24 -14.62
C ALA A 32 -5.28 0.97 -14.12
N PRO A 33 -5.66 1.93 -14.99
CA PRO A 33 -6.37 3.14 -14.56
C PRO A 33 -7.68 2.90 -13.80
N SER A 34 -8.35 1.75 -13.97
CA SER A 34 -9.65 1.45 -13.35
C SER A 34 -9.63 0.33 -12.31
N TRP A 35 -8.55 -0.44 -12.21
CA TRP A 35 -8.48 -1.61 -11.34
C TRP A 35 -7.08 -1.82 -10.77
N VAL A 36 -7.02 -2.57 -9.68
CA VAL A 36 -5.78 -2.94 -9.00
C VAL A 36 -5.87 -4.35 -8.46
N THR A 37 -4.78 -5.09 -8.57
CA THR A 37 -4.57 -6.38 -7.94
C THR A 37 -3.50 -6.23 -6.88
N PHE A 38 -3.84 -6.57 -5.63
CA PHE A 38 -2.96 -6.39 -4.49
C PHE A 38 -3.03 -7.58 -3.54
N ARG A 39 -1.98 -7.75 -2.75
CA ARG A 39 -1.88 -8.72 -1.66
C ARG A 39 -1.91 -8.00 -0.33
N ILE A 40 -2.48 -8.70 0.64
CA ILE A 40 -2.41 -8.34 2.05
C ILE A 40 -1.76 -9.54 2.76
N PRO A 41 -0.83 -9.32 3.71
CA PRO A 41 -0.31 -10.39 4.53
C PRO A 41 -1.42 -11.12 5.29
N GLY A 42 -1.33 -12.45 5.32
CA GLY A 42 -2.36 -13.35 5.82
C GLY A 42 -3.40 -13.79 4.78
N ASN A 43 -3.51 -13.13 3.62
CA ASN A 43 -4.37 -13.61 2.54
C ASN A 43 -3.66 -14.60 1.63
N LYS A 44 -4.27 -15.78 1.47
CA LYS A 44 -3.77 -16.85 0.59
C LYS A 44 -3.71 -16.40 -0.87
N TYR A 45 -4.73 -15.68 -1.33
CA TYR A 45 -4.88 -15.26 -2.72
C TYR A 45 -4.87 -13.72 -2.85
N PRO A 46 -4.40 -13.18 -3.98
CA PRO A 46 -4.48 -11.75 -4.26
C PRO A 46 -5.93 -11.30 -4.47
N ILE A 47 -6.17 -10.02 -4.19
CA ILE A 47 -7.47 -9.37 -4.35
C ILE A 47 -7.40 -8.45 -5.56
N SER A 48 -8.35 -8.61 -6.49
CA SER A 48 -8.56 -7.67 -7.60
C SER A 48 -9.81 -6.84 -7.35
N THR A 49 -9.69 -5.52 -7.44
CA THR A 49 -10.81 -4.60 -7.19
C THR A 49 -10.70 -3.32 -8.01
N ASN A 50 -11.74 -2.49 -7.96
CA ASN A 50 -11.72 -1.16 -8.57
C ASN A 50 -10.73 -0.25 -7.84
N ILE A 51 -9.97 0.56 -8.59
CA ILE A 51 -8.94 1.44 -8.03
C ILE A 51 -9.50 2.43 -6.98
N ARG A 52 -10.77 2.86 -7.14
CA ARG A 52 -11.47 3.73 -6.20
C ARG A 52 -11.73 3.03 -4.85
N THR A 53 -12.07 1.74 -4.89
CA THR A 53 -12.25 0.93 -3.67
C THR A 53 -10.92 0.76 -2.94
N PHE A 54 -9.84 0.52 -3.68
CA PHE A 54 -8.51 0.43 -3.09
C PHE A 54 -8.05 1.76 -2.50
N SER A 55 -8.25 2.89 -3.19
CA SER A 55 -7.86 4.22 -2.67
C SER A 55 -8.55 4.58 -1.35
N MET A 56 -9.77 4.09 -1.14
CA MET A 56 -10.49 4.24 0.14
C MET A 56 -9.93 3.33 1.25
N SER A 57 -9.22 2.27 0.89
CA SER A 57 -8.66 1.28 1.81
C SER A 57 -7.22 1.58 2.24
N VAL A 58 -6.60 2.64 1.70
CA VAL A 58 -5.22 3.02 1.97
C VAL A 58 -5.09 4.51 2.30
N THR A 59 -4.15 4.83 3.19
CA THR A 59 -3.94 6.20 3.69
C THR A 59 -2.83 6.92 2.92
N GLY A 60 -1.83 6.20 2.40
CA GLY A 60 -0.73 6.74 1.61
C GLY A 60 0.25 5.65 1.17
N THR A 61 1.36 6.03 0.53
CA THR A 61 2.47 5.11 0.23
C THR A 61 3.15 4.67 1.51
N TYR A 62 3.53 3.40 1.57
CA TYR A 62 4.31 2.85 2.68
C TYR A 62 5.80 2.96 2.34
N THR A 63 6.52 3.75 3.12
CA THR A 63 7.98 3.70 3.16
C THR A 63 8.33 2.85 4.37
N GLU A 64 9.07 1.77 4.16
CA GLU A 64 9.62 0.99 5.28
C GLU A 64 10.67 1.88 5.98
N ASN A 65 10.22 2.72 6.90
CA ASN A 65 11.11 3.36 7.85
C ASN A 65 11.69 2.21 8.68
N LYS A 66 12.91 1.80 8.31
CA LYS A 66 13.77 0.85 9.01
C LYS A 66 13.44 0.86 10.50
N LYS A 67 12.78 -0.19 10.98
CA LYS A 67 12.72 -0.46 12.40
C LYS A 67 14.08 -1.02 12.78
N SER A 68 14.92 -0.21 13.41
CA SER A 68 15.59 -0.66 14.62
C SER A 68 15.90 0.54 15.53
N PRO A 69 15.61 0.41 16.83
CA PRO A 69 15.96 1.40 17.85
C PRO A 69 17.47 1.32 18.11
N GLU A 70 18.15 2.46 18.17
CA GLU A 70 19.36 2.53 18.99
C GLU A 70 18.92 2.76 20.43
N PRO A 71 19.17 1.83 21.37
CA PRO A 71 19.15 2.18 22.77
C PRO A 71 20.37 3.06 23.02
N THR A 72 20.19 4.38 23.09
CA THR A 72 21.17 5.25 23.73
C THR A 72 21.11 4.96 25.23
N GLY A 73 21.80 3.91 25.64
CA GLY A 73 22.28 3.82 27.01
C GLY A 73 23.32 4.92 27.20
N GLN A 74 23.03 5.87 28.09
CA GLN A 74 24.03 6.54 28.89
C GLN A 74 23.40 7.01 30.20
#